data_AF-A0A929G0A2-F1
#
_entry.id   AF-A0A929G0A2-F1
#
_cell.length_a   1.000
_cell.length_b   1.000
_cell.length_c   1.000
_cell.angle_alpha   90.00
_cell.angle_beta   90.00
_cell.angle_gamma   90.00
#
_symmetry.space_group_name_H-M   'P 1'
#
loop_
_entity.id
_entity.type
_entity.pdbx_description
1 polymer ?
#
loop_
_entity_poly.entity_id
_entity_poly.type
_entity_poly.pdbx_seq_one_letter_code
_entity_poly.pdbx_strand_id
1 'polypeptide(L)'
;MQEAATEPPFALACVPGVTPDKWLRRWSRRRPQVPLELTQLPAADAADAVRDRTAHAALLRLPIDRTGLHAIPLYTETTVVVAPKEHVVTAAEELTAADLADEIVLHPLDDALDWTGPPGLPAIERPATTGDAIQLVAAGVGLLVVPLSLARLHHRKDLTYRPLTDAPQSQVALSWIEGETTELVEEFIGIVRGRTENSTRGRQEQGASAQPPAEGTKKRTGGKSATGGGKKQPPAGKRRGGPARGGKRARRRS
;
A
#
# COMPACT_ATOMS: atom_id res chain seq x y z
N MET A 1 5.55 4.19 45.32
CA MET A 1 5.60 4.11 43.84
C MET A 1 4.16 3.93 43.39
N GLN A 2 3.64 4.77 42.49
CA GLN A 2 2.29 4.57 41.95
C GLN A 2 2.36 3.55 40.83
N GLU A 3 1.67 2.43 41.02
CA GLU A 3 1.44 1.42 40.00
C GLU A 3 0.45 2.02 39.00
N ALA A 4 0.93 2.34 37.79
CA ALA A 4 0.09 2.97 36.79
C ALA A 4 -0.97 1.96 36.34
N ALA A 5 -2.24 2.24 36.66
CA ALA A 5 -3.34 1.38 36.25
C ALA A 5 -3.33 1.22 34.73
N THR A 6 -3.17 -0.02 34.28
CA THR A 6 -3.11 -0.35 32.85
C THR A 6 -4.52 -0.25 32.27
N GLU A 7 -4.71 0.56 31.23
CA GLU A 7 -5.96 0.67 30.50
C GLU A 7 -6.25 -0.64 29.72
N PRO A 8 -7.52 -0.96 29.39
CA PRO A 8 -7.82 -2.15 28.61
C PRO A 8 -7.08 -2.17 27.26
N PRO A 9 -6.63 -3.34 26.77
CA PRO A 9 -5.78 -3.43 25.59
C PRO A 9 -6.47 -2.96 24.31
N PHE A 10 -5.72 -2.30 23.45
CA PHE A 10 -6.13 -2.04 22.07
C PHE A 10 -5.91 -3.30 21.22
N ALA A 11 -6.92 -4.16 21.17
CA ALA A 11 -6.96 -5.33 20.29
C ALA A 11 -6.94 -4.95 18.79
N LEU A 12 -5.97 -5.46 18.05
CA LEU A 12 -5.73 -5.25 16.63
C LEU A 12 -5.65 -6.60 15.90
N ALA A 13 -6.57 -6.85 14.98
CA ALA A 13 -6.50 -7.99 14.06
C ALA A 13 -5.50 -7.72 12.91
N CYS A 14 -4.89 -8.77 12.37
CA CYS A 14 -3.92 -8.64 11.29
C CYS A 14 -3.86 -9.92 10.44
N VAL A 15 -4.02 -9.77 9.12
CA VAL A 15 -3.98 -10.89 8.16
C VAL A 15 -2.55 -11.35 7.86
N PRO A 16 -2.33 -12.59 7.37
CA PRO A 16 -0.99 -13.15 7.22
C PRO A 16 -0.12 -12.33 6.28
N GLY A 17 1.16 -12.15 6.62
CA GLY A 17 2.17 -11.49 5.81
C GLY A 17 2.18 -9.95 5.90
N VAL A 18 1.17 -9.33 6.51
CA VAL A 18 1.26 -7.91 6.88
C VAL A 18 2.24 -7.76 8.04
N THR A 19 3.13 -6.76 7.97
CA THR A 19 4.21 -6.55 8.95
C THR A 19 3.97 -5.27 9.78
N PRO A 20 3.21 -5.33 10.89
CA PRO A 20 2.73 -4.15 11.60
C PRO A 20 3.72 -3.56 12.60
N ASP A 21 4.87 -4.20 12.82
CA ASP A 21 5.86 -3.88 13.86
C ASP A 21 6.20 -2.39 14.03
N LYS A 22 6.28 -1.66 12.92
CA LYS A 22 6.59 -0.22 12.90
C LYS A 22 5.50 0.59 13.59
N TRP A 23 4.24 0.18 13.46
CA TRP A 23 3.09 0.82 14.10
C TRP A 23 2.97 0.36 15.56
N LEU A 24 3.18 -0.93 15.86
CA LEU A 24 3.23 -1.44 17.24
C LEU A 24 4.29 -0.71 18.08
N ARG A 25 5.53 -0.59 17.57
CA ARG A 25 6.63 0.15 18.23
C ARG A 25 6.39 1.66 18.38
N ARG A 26 5.45 2.23 17.60
CA ARG A 26 5.01 3.63 17.76
C ARG A 26 3.90 3.73 18.79
N TRP A 27 2.96 2.79 18.79
CA TRP A 27 1.87 2.74 19.77
C TRP A 27 2.41 2.60 21.18
N SER A 28 3.30 1.63 21.44
CA SER A 28 3.88 1.40 22.77
C SER A 28 4.69 2.58 23.32
N ARG A 29 5.13 3.51 22.47
CA ARG A 29 5.79 4.77 22.87
C ARG A 29 4.80 5.89 23.20
N ARG A 30 3.66 5.95 22.51
CA ARG A 30 2.63 6.99 22.67
C ARG A 30 1.61 6.70 23.74
N ARG A 31 1.26 5.43 23.88
CA ARG A 31 0.26 4.92 24.82
C ARG A 31 0.90 3.82 25.67
N PRO A 32 1.97 4.11 26.44
CA PRO A 32 2.64 3.11 27.28
C PRO A 32 1.72 2.48 28.33
N GLN A 33 0.62 3.16 28.68
CA GLN A 33 -0.41 2.66 29.60
C GLN A 33 -1.53 1.84 28.92
N VAL A 34 -1.59 1.82 27.58
CA VAL A 34 -2.57 1.05 26.79
C VAL A 34 -1.82 -0.01 25.98
N PRO A 35 -1.71 -1.27 26.45
CA PRO A 35 -1.09 -2.33 25.65
C PRO A 35 -1.82 -2.51 24.31
N LEU A 36 -1.09 -2.93 23.27
CA LEU A 36 -1.67 -3.32 21.98
C LEU A 36 -1.53 -4.82 21.83
N GLU A 37 -2.66 -5.50 21.69
CA GLU A 37 -2.72 -6.95 21.50
C GLU A 37 -2.92 -7.25 20.02
N LEU A 38 -1.95 -7.93 19.41
CA LEU A 38 -1.98 -8.28 17.99
C LEU A 38 -2.47 -9.72 17.83
N THR A 39 -3.64 -9.90 17.22
CA THR A 39 -4.15 -11.23 16.87
C THR A 39 -3.95 -11.49 15.37
N GLN A 40 -3.27 -12.59 15.02
CA GLN A 40 -3.21 -13.08 13.65
C GLN A 40 -4.51 -13.83 13.33
N LEU A 41 -5.18 -13.47 12.24
CA LEU A 41 -6.41 -14.10 11.77
C LEU A 41 -6.30 -14.49 10.29
N PRO A 42 -7.00 -15.54 9.82
CA PRO A 42 -7.26 -15.76 8.40
C PRO A 42 -7.82 -14.51 7.71
N ALA A 43 -7.57 -14.40 6.40
CA ALA A 43 -8.00 -13.22 5.63
C ALA A 43 -9.54 -13.03 5.63
N ALA A 44 -10.30 -14.13 5.60
CA ALA A 44 -11.76 -14.13 5.65
C ALA A 44 -12.31 -13.54 6.97
N ASP A 45 -11.69 -13.89 8.10
CA ASP A 45 -12.22 -13.59 9.44
C ASP A 45 -11.93 -12.14 9.89
N ALA A 46 -10.94 -11.48 9.28
CA ALA A 46 -10.42 -10.20 9.76
C ALA A 46 -11.40 -9.02 9.64
N ALA A 47 -12.37 -9.08 8.72
CA ALA A 47 -13.42 -8.06 8.63
C ALA A 47 -14.50 -8.26 9.71
N ASP A 48 -14.91 -9.51 9.94
CA ASP A 48 -15.95 -9.84 10.91
C ASP A 48 -15.46 -9.67 12.36
N ALA A 49 -14.18 -9.93 12.64
CA ALA A 49 -13.57 -9.60 13.93
C ALA A 49 -13.74 -8.13 14.35
N VAL A 50 -13.82 -7.21 13.39
CA VAL A 50 -14.10 -5.78 13.64
C VAL A 50 -15.60 -5.52 13.83
N ARG A 51 -16.47 -6.17 13.03
CA ARG A 51 -17.94 -6.04 13.16
C ARG A 51 -18.44 -6.57 14.50
N ASP A 52 -17.90 -7.71 14.93
CA ASP A 52 -18.22 -8.40 16.17
C ASP A 52 -17.53 -7.78 17.40
N ARG A 53 -16.70 -6.74 17.19
CA ARG A 53 -15.94 -6.01 18.22
C ARG A 53 -14.98 -6.91 19.02
N THR A 54 -14.55 -8.02 18.46
CA THR A 54 -13.45 -8.84 19.01
C THR A 54 -12.07 -8.23 18.71
N ALA A 55 -11.99 -7.32 17.73
CA ALA A 55 -10.89 -6.38 17.52
C ALA A 55 -11.42 -4.95 17.31
N HIS A 56 -10.68 -3.94 17.78
CA HIS A 56 -11.03 -2.53 17.57
C HIS A 56 -10.74 -2.07 16.13
N ALA A 57 -9.76 -2.71 15.49
CA ALA A 57 -9.38 -2.47 14.10
C ALA A 57 -8.71 -3.72 13.51
N ALA A 58 -8.64 -3.78 12.18
CA ALA A 58 -7.95 -4.84 11.45
C ALA A 58 -6.98 -4.27 10.41
N LEU A 59 -5.83 -4.89 10.27
CA LEU A 59 -4.93 -4.74 9.13
C LEU A 59 -5.23 -5.89 8.15
N LEU A 60 -5.87 -5.55 7.03
CA LEU A 60 -6.40 -6.51 6.07
C LEU A 60 -6.09 -6.10 4.62
N ARG A 61 -6.36 -6.98 3.66
CA ARG A 61 -6.22 -6.70 2.22
C ARG A 61 -7.58 -6.33 1.62
N LEU A 62 -7.59 -5.42 0.66
CA LEU A 62 -8.75 -5.06 -0.15
C LEU A 62 -8.72 -5.85 -1.48
N PRO A 63 -9.89 -6.18 -2.08
CA PRO A 63 -11.24 -5.79 -1.65
C PRO A 63 -11.77 -6.57 -0.44
N ILE A 64 -12.72 -5.95 0.28
CA ILE A 64 -13.57 -6.60 1.29
C ILE A 64 -15.01 -6.09 1.12
N ASP A 65 -15.98 -6.80 1.67
CA ASP A 65 -17.26 -6.16 2.00
C ASP A 65 -17.00 -5.06 3.04
N ARG A 66 -17.40 -3.83 2.72
CA ARG A 66 -17.23 -2.64 3.56
C ARG A 66 -18.49 -2.27 4.34
N THR A 67 -19.53 -3.10 4.32
CA THR A 67 -20.76 -2.87 5.08
C THR A 67 -20.44 -2.71 6.58
N GLY A 68 -20.75 -1.52 7.12
CA GLY A 68 -20.45 -1.12 8.49
C GLY A 68 -18.97 -0.82 8.80
N LEU A 69 -18.10 -0.74 7.79
CA LEU A 69 -16.64 -0.64 7.97
C LEU A 69 -16.02 0.56 7.23
N HIS A 70 -15.37 1.43 7.99
CA HIS A 70 -14.38 2.34 7.45
C HIS A 70 -13.09 1.58 7.14
N ALA A 71 -12.41 1.96 6.05
CA ALA A 71 -11.11 1.41 5.69
C ALA A 71 -10.28 2.45 4.93
N ILE A 72 -8.99 2.55 5.26
CA ILE A 72 -8.02 3.44 4.62
C ILE A 72 -6.88 2.61 4.03
N PRO A 73 -6.60 2.71 2.71
CA PRO A 73 -5.41 2.11 2.12
C PRO A 73 -4.13 2.65 2.76
N LEU A 74 -3.17 1.77 3.01
CA LEU A 74 -1.88 2.09 3.62
C LEU A 74 -0.75 1.93 2.61
N TYR A 75 -0.74 0.83 1.86
CA TYR A 75 0.19 0.59 0.76
C TYR A 75 -0.37 -0.45 -0.22
N THR A 76 0.07 -0.36 -1.46
CA THR A 76 -0.13 -1.38 -2.50
C THR A 76 0.99 -2.40 -2.44
N GLU A 77 0.68 -3.68 -2.63
CA GLU A 77 1.63 -4.77 -2.66
C GLU A 77 2.04 -5.10 -4.10
N THR A 78 3.32 -5.40 -4.32
CA THR A 78 3.79 -5.97 -5.59
C THR A 78 3.29 -7.40 -5.71
N THR A 79 2.64 -7.72 -6.82
CA THR A 79 2.23 -9.09 -7.16
C THR A 79 3.40 -9.85 -7.79
N VAL A 80 3.59 -11.11 -7.40
CA VAL A 80 4.71 -11.95 -7.85
C VAL A 80 4.23 -13.36 -8.19
N VAL A 81 4.92 -14.01 -9.13
CA VAL A 81 4.84 -15.44 -9.38
C VAL A 81 5.86 -16.14 -8.50
N VAL A 82 5.44 -17.12 -7.72
CA VAL A 82 6.30 -18.03 -6.96
C VAL A 82 6.52 -19.31 -7.77
N ALA A 83 7.77 -19.72 -7.87
CA ALA A 83 8.20 -20.87 -8.69
C ALA A 83 9.39 -21.60 -8.03
N PRO A 84 9.62 -22.89 -8.34
CA PRO A 84 10.90 -23.54 -8.09
C PRO A 84 12.06 -22.77 -8.72
N LYS A 85 13.24 -22.79 -8.10
CA LYS A 85 14.42 -22.05 -8.59
C LYS A 85 14.91 -22.50 -9.97
N GLU A 86 14.63 -23.74 -10.33
CA GLU A 86 15.02 -24.38 -11.58
C GLU A 86 13.94 -24.23 -12.67
N HIS A 87 12.82 -23.56 -12.37
CA HIS A 87 11.71 -23.40 -13.32
C HIS A 87 12.04 -22.41 -14.45
N VAL A 88 11.52 -22.66 -15.66
CA VAL A 88 11.85 -21.86 -16.86
C VAL A 88 11.50 -20.37 -16.70
N VAL A 89 10.37 -20.06 -16.06
CA VAL A 89 9.92 -18.67 -15.78
C VAL A 89 10.91 -17.87 -14.92
N THR A 90 11.85 -18.52 -14.24
CA THR A 90 12.89 -17.81 -13.46
C THR A 90 13.99 -17.20 -14.34
N ALA A 91 14.07 -17.57 -15.63
CA ALA A 91 15.02 -17.02 -16.58
C ALA A 91 14.73 -15.54 -16.93
N ALA A 92 13.47 -15.09 -16.78
CA ALA A 92 13.10 -13.68 -16.91
C ALA A 92 13.26 -12.94 -15.57
N GLU A 93 13.51 -11.63 -15.61
CA GLU A 93 13.57 -10.79 -14.39
C GLU A 93 12.17 -10.39 -13.89
N GLU A 94 11.23 -10.20 -14.82
CA GLU A 94 9.81 -9.89 -14.60
C GLU A 94 8.97 -10.73 -15.59
N LEU A 95 7.69 -10.93 -15.28
CA LEU A 95 6.75 -11.73 -16.06
C LEU A 95 5.47 -10.94 -16.39
N THR A 96 4.73 -11.45 -17.36
CA THR A 96 3.35 -11.09 -17.70
C THR A 96 2.42 -12.28 -17.52
N ALA A 97 1.11 -12.06 -17.47
CA ALA A 97 0.11 -13.13 -17.41
C ALA A 97 0.20 -14.05 -18.65
N ALA A 98 0.60 -13.52 -19.80
CA ALA A 98 0.80 -14.29 -21.02
C ALA A 98 1.96 -15.31 -20.91
N ASP A 99 2.99 -15.03 -20.12
CA ASP A 99 4.11 -15.96 -19.86
C ASP A 99 3.70 -17.15 -18.98
N LEU A 100 2.49 -17.12 -18.40
CA LEU A 100 1.92 -18.18 -17.56
C LEU A 100 0.83 -18.99 -18.27
N ALA A 101 0.45 -18.64 -19.51
CA ALA A 101 -0.74 -19.18 -20.18
C ALA A 101 -0.73 -20.71 -20.35
N ASP A 102 0.44 -21.30 -20.59
CA ASP A 102 0.65 -22.75 -20.77
C ASP A 102 1.04 -23.47 -19.44
N GLU A 103 1.21 -22.72 -18.35
CA GLU A 103 1.64 -23.25 -17.05
C GLU A 103 0.45 -23.57 -16.14
N ILE A 104 0.57 -24.60 -15.28
CA ILE A 104 -0.42 -24.83 -14.22
C ILE A 104 -0.26 -23.73 -13.17
N VAL A 105 -1.32 -22.96 -12.91
CA VAL A 105 -1.32 -21.93 -11.88
C VAL A 105 -2.34 -22.27 -10.79
N LEU A 106 -1.84 -22.41 -9.56
CA LEU A 106 -2.61 -22.71 -8.37
C LEU A 106 -3.42 -21.47 -7.94
N HIS A 107 -4.68 -21.70 -7.55
CA HIS A 107 -5.60 -20.66 -7.09
C HIS A 107 -6.20 -21.12 -5.74
N PRO A 108 -5.60 -20.77 -4.59
CA PRO A 108 -6.07 -21.21 -3.27
C PRO A 108 -7.43 -20.58 -2.92
N LEU A 109 -8.13 -21.13 -1.92
CA LEU A 109 -9.43 -20.59 -1.48
C LEU A 109 -9.31 -19.25 -0.72
N ASP A 110 -8.14 -18.94 -0.16
CA ASP A 110 -7.82 -17.72 0.59
C ASP A 110 -7.09 -16.65 -0.27
N ASP A 111 -7.21 -16.72 -1.60
CA ASP A 111 -6.49 -15.83 -2.51
C ASP A 111 -6.76 -14.34 -2.19
N ALA A 112 -5.68 -13.56 -2.27
CA ALA A 112 -5.61 -12.15 -1.95
C ALA A 112 -5.64 -11.24 -3.19
N LEU A 113 -5.85 -11.81 -4.38
CA LEU A 113 -5.87 -11.10 -5.66
C LEU A 113 -7.27 -11.14 -6.27
N ASP A 114 -7.76 -9.98 -6.72
CA ASP A 114 -9.08 -9.83 -7.34
C ASP A 114 -9.05 -10.24 -8.83
N TRP A 115 -8.83 -11.53 -9.07
CA TRP A 115 -8.89 -12.15 -10.40
C TRP A 115 -10.01 -13.19 -10.46
N THR A 116 -10.73 -13.24 -11.59
CA THR A 116 -11.85 -14.15 -11.81
C THR A 116 -11.41 -15.61 -12.03
N GLY A 117 -10.12 -15.84 -12.26
CA GLY A 117 -9.48 -17.13 -12.40
C GLY A 117 -7.96 -16.99 -12.56
N PRO A 118 -7.20 -18.09 -12.52
CA PRO A 118 -5.75 -18.05 -12.72
C PRO A 118 -5.37 -17.53 -14.13
N PRO A 119 -4.19 -16.89 -14.30
CA PRO A 119 -3.68 -16.44 -15.60
C PRO A 119 -3.15 -17.57 -16.50
N GLY A 120 -3.08 -18.79 -15.98
CA GLY A 120 -2.64 -19.99 -16.69
C GLY A 120 -3.67 -21.12 -16.62
N LEU A 121 -3.21 -22.34 -16.86
CA LEU A 121 -4.03 -23.54 -16.77
C LEU A 121 -4.49 -23.76 -15.31
N PRO A 122 -5.79 -23.97 -15.05
CA PRO A 122 -6.27 -24.24 -13.70
C PRO A 122 -5.84 -25.63 -13.23
N ALA A 123 -5.40 -25.72 -11.97
CA ALA A 123 -5.25 -27.02 -11.31
C ALA A 123 -6.61 -27.70 -11.10
N ILE A 124 -6.60 -29.04 -11.03
CA ILE A 124 -7.81 -29.88 -10.86
C ILE A 124 -8.55 -29.53 -9.55
N GLU A 125 -7.79 -29.30 -8.47
CA GLU A 125 -8.30 -28.95 -7.16
C GLU A 125 -7.69 -27.64 -6.66
N ARG A 126 -8.47 -26.85 -5.92
CA ARG A 126 -8.01 -25.60 -5.30
C ARG A 126 -7.45 -25.90 -3.89
N PRO A 127 -6.21 -25.50 -3.57
CA PRO A 127 -5.66 -25.64 -2.23
C PRO A 127 -6.49 -24.85 -1.20
N ALA A 128 -6.63 -25.39 0.02
CA ALA A 128 -7.42 -24.73 1.06
C ALA A 128 -6.81 -23.38 1.48
N THR A 129 -5.48 -23.31 1.57
CA THR A 129 -4.74 -22.08 1.91
C THR A 129 -3.61 -21.79 0.93
N THR A 130 -3.14 -20.53 0.95
CA THR A 130 -1.93 -20.08 0.27
C THR A 130 -0.69 -20.85 0.76
N GLY A 131 -0.68 -21.26 2.03
CA GLY A 131 0.37 -22.12 2.60
C GLY A 131 0.41 -23.50 1.94
N ASP A 132 -0.76 -24.11 1.71
CA ASP A 132 -0.87 -25.41 1.02
C ASP A 132 -0.47 -25.29 -0.45
N ALA A 133 -0.88 -24.21 -1.12
CA ALA A 133 -0.46 -23.92 -2.49
C ALA A 133 1.08 -23.83 -2.60
N ILE A 134 1.76 -23.16 -1.65
CA ILE A 134 3.24 -23.09 -1.62
C ILE A 134 3.89 -24.48 -1.49
N GLN A 135 3.28 -25.42 -0.76
CA GLN A 135 3.79 -26.79 -0.69
C GLN A 135 3.70 -27.51 -2.05
N LEU A 136 2.61 -27.29 -2.79
CA LEU A 136 2.41 -27.84 -4.13
C LEU A 136 3.34 -27.22 -5.18
N VAL A 137 3.61 -25.90 -5.11
CA VAL A 137 4.64 -25.25 -5.95
C VAL A 137 6.00 -25.90 -5.71
N ALA A 138 6.37 -26.14 -4.45
CA ALA A 138 7.65 -26.78 -4.11
C ALA A 138 7.72 -28.27 -4.50
N ALA A 139 6.58 -28.94 -4.64
CA ALA A 139 6.49 -30.28 -5.22
C ALA A 139 6.49 -30.28 -6.76
N GLY A 140 6.59 -29.11 -7.42
CA GLY A 140 6.61 -28.97 -8.87
C GLY A 140 5.25 -29.15 -9.54
N VAL A 141 4.14 -29.03 -8.80
CA VAL A 141 2.76 -29.23 -9.32
C VAL A 141 2.30 -28.06 -10.19
N GLY A 142 2.86 -26.87 -9.98
CA GLY A 142 2.53 -25.66 -10.73
C GLY A 142 3.16 -24.42 -10.10
N LEU A 143 2.72 -23.26 -10.56
CA LEU A 143 3.12 -21.93 -10.11
C LEU A 143 2.03 -21.31 -9.23
N LEU A 144 2.36 -20.26 -8.47
CA LEU A 144 1.39 -19.54 -7.64
C LEU A 144 1.60 -18.03 -7.79
N VAL A 145 0.52 -17.28 -8.03
CA VAL A 145 0.56 -15.81 -8.07
C VAL A 145 0.04 -15.28 -6.73
N VAL A 146 0.85 -14.45 -6.05
CA VAL A 146 0.50 -13.88 -4.72
C VAL A 146 1.11 -12.50 -4.53
N PRO A 147 0.61 -11.70 -3.57
CA PRO A 147 1.34 -10.56 -3.03
C PRO A 147 2.73 -10.97 -2.49
N LEU A 148 3.74 -10.15 -2.74
CA LEU A 148 5.13 -10.35 -2.30
C LEU A 148 5.27 -10.55 -0.77
N SER A 149 4.33 -10.04 0.02
CA SER A 149 4.28 -10.26 1.47
C SER A 149 4.00 -11.73 1.83
N LEU A 150 3.09 -12.40 1.11
CA LEU A 150 2.80 -13.83 1.31
C LEU A 150 3.94 -14.71 0.77
N ALA A 151 4.53 -14.36 -0.38
CA ALA A 151 5.72 -15.03 -0.90
C ALA A 151 6.91 -14.96 0.09
N ARG A 152 7.05 -13.85 0.82
CA ARG A 152 8.06 -13.69 1.90
C ARG A 152 7.68 -14.44 3.18
N LEU A 153 6.40 -14.45 3.56
CA LEU A 153 5.91 -15.20 4.73
C LEU A 153 6.20 -16.69 4.60
N HIS A 154 5.94 -17.26 3.42
CA HIS A 154 6.14 -18.68 3.13
C HIS A 154 7.49 -18.97 2.43
N HIS A 155 8.50 -18.09 2.59
CA HIS A 155 9.80 -18.25 1.94
C HIS A 155 10.50 -19.56 2.36
N ARG A 156 10.98 -20.30 1.35
CA ARG A 156 11.74 -21.55 1.49
C ARG A 156 12.88 -21.62 0.46
N LYS A 157 13.91 -22.42 0.76
CA LYS A 157 15.23 -22.36 0.08
C LYS A 157 15.24 -22.80 -1.38
N ASP A 158 14.25 -23.59 -1.77
CA ASP A 158 14.00 -24.22 -3.06
C ASP A 158 13.07 -23.41 -3.97
N LEU A 159 12.36 -22.41 -3.42
CA LEU A 159 11.52 -21.49 -4.18
C LEU A 159 12.20 -20.14 -4.42
N THR A 160 11.71 -19.43 -5.44
CA THR A 160 12.02 -18.03 -5.74
C THR A 160 10.74 -17.32 -6.21
N TYR A 161 10.82 -16.02 -6.47
CA TYR A 161 9.71 -15.27 -7.05
C TYR A 161 10.17 -14.25 -8.10
N ARG A 162 9.27 -13.94 -9.05
CA ARG A 162 9.43 -12.89 -10.08
C ARG A 162 8.24 -11.92 -10.06
N PRO A 163 8.43 -10.60 -10.21
CA PRO A 163 7.32 -9.65 -10.36
C PRO A 163 6.42 -10.02 -11.54
N LEU A 164 5.11 -9.85 -11.34
CA LEU A 164 4.09 -10.01 -12.38
C LEU A 164 3.50 -8.62 -12.68
N THR A 165 3.71 -8.13 -13.91
CA THR A 165 3.58 -6.70 -14.23
C THR A 165 2.17 -6.24 -14.60
N ASP A 166 1.32 -7.17 -15.05
CA ASP A 166 -0.04 -6.96 -15.56
C ASP A 166 -1.14 -7.63 -14.70
N ALA A 167 -0.79 -7.98 -13.45
CA ALA A 167 -1.69 -8.59 -12.48
C ALA A 167 -2.45 -7.57 -11.61
N PRO A 168 -3.53 -7.98 -10.90
CA PRO A 168 -4.21 -7.14 -9.93
C PRO A 168 -3.25 -6.85 -8.79
N GLN A 169 -3.48 -5.73 -8.12
CA GLN A 169 -2.68 -5.31 -6.99
C GLN A 169 -3.49 -5.50 -5.71
N SER A 170 -2.94 -6.26 -4.75
CA SER A 170 -3.44 -6.25 -3.37
C SER A 170 -3.16 -4.88 -2.73
N GLN A 171 -4.11 -4.35 -1.97
CA GLN A 171 -3.89 -3.16 -1.14
C GLN A 171 -4.10 -3.50 0.33
N VAL A 172 -3.07 -3.28 1.15
CA VAL A 172 -3.20 -3.40 2.61
C VAL A 172 -3.84 -2.13 3.15
N ALA A 173 -4.88 -2.30 3.96
CA ALA A 173 -5.66 -1.24 4.58
C ALA A 173 -5.76 -1.41 6.10
N LEU A 174 -5.94 -0.30 6.81
CA LEU A 174 -6.48 -0.31 8.17
C LEU A 174 -7.99 -0.17 8.08
N SER A 175 -8.73 -1.11 8.66
CA SER A 175 -10.19 -1.14 8.75
C SER A 175 -10.67 -1.04 10.20
N TRP A 176 -11.79 -0.37 10.44
CA TRP A 176 -12.45 -0.24 11.75
C TRP A 176 -13.96 0.01 11.54
N ILE A 177 -14.76 -0.16 12.59
CA ILE A 177 -16.21 0.00 12.49
C ILE A 177 -16.62 1.45 12.21
N GLU A 178 -17.60 1.63 11.32
CA GLU A 178 -18.19 2.93 11.03
C GLU A 178 -18.98 3.44 12.25
N GLY A 179 -18.88 4.75 12.53
CA GLY A 179 -19.55 5.38 13.68
C GLY A 179 -18.82 5.24 15.03
N GLU A 180 -18.03 4.20 15.27
CA GLU A 180 -17.28 4.02 16.55
C GLU A 180 -15.79 4.35 16.40
N THR A 181 -15.47 5.53 15.85
CA THR A 181 -14.08 6.00 15.78
C THR A 181 -13.65 6.57 17.15
N THR A 182 -13.25 5.68 18.06
CA THR A 182 -12.81 6.04 19.42
C THR A 182 -11.46 6.79 19.42
N GLU A 183 -11.09 7.43 20.53
CA GLU A 183 -9.78 8.12 20.64
C GLU A 183 -8.58 7.19 20.40
N LEU A 184 -8.69 5.92 20.80
CA LEU A 184 -7.66 4.91 20.56
C LEU A 184 -7.54 4.57 19.06
N VAL A 185 -8.68 4.46 18.37
CA VAL A 185 -8.73 4.29 16.90
C VAL A 185 -8.20 5.54 16.18
N GLU A 186 -8.57 6.75 16.60
CA GLU A 186 -8.05 8.01 16.05
C GLU A 186 -6.52 8.14 16.18
N GLU A 187 -5.97 7.73 17.33
CA GLU A 187 -4.52 7.71 17.58
C GLU A 187 -3.84 6.67 16.69
N PHE A 188 -4.38 5.44 16.59
CA PHE A 188 -3.78 4.41 15.74
C PHE A 188 -3.84 4.80 14.25
N ILE A 189 -4.95 5.40 13.79
CA ILE A 189 -5.06 6.04 12.46
C ILE A 189 -3.97 7.11 12.29
N GLY A 190 -3.64 7.86 13.34
CA GLY A 190 -2.53 8.82 13.34
C GLY A 190 -1.16 8.17 13.19
N ILE A 191 -0.91 7.07 13.88
CA ILE A 191 0.33 6.30 13.82
C ILE A 191 0.55 5.68 12.43
N VAL A 192 -0.49 5.07 11.83
CA VAL A 192 -0.37 4.45 10.51
C VAL A 192 -0.16 5.49 9.41
N ARG A 193 -0.89 6.63 9.48
CA ARG A 193 -0.68 7.80 8.59
C ARG A 193 0.60 8.57 8.87
N GLY A 194 1.35 8.21 9.92
CA GLY A 194 2.64 8.84 10.24
C GLY A 194 2.56 10.26 10.80
N ARG A 195 1.40 10.72 11.30
CA ARG A 195 1.30 11.98 12.06
C ARG A 195 2.29 11.93 13.23
N THR A 196 3.14 12.94 13.39
CA THR A 196 4.14 13.00 14.49
C THR A 196 3.48 13.39 15.82
N GLU A 197 4.14 13.08 16.94
CA GLU A 197 3.62 13.26 18.31
C GLU A 197 3.31 14.73 18.65
N ASN A 198 3.89 15.68 17.91
CA ASN A 198 3.73 17.13 18.12
C ASN A 198 2.51 17.74 17.40
N SER A 199 1.66 16.92 16.78
CA SER A 199 0.52 17.37 15.95
C SER A 199 -0.75 17.75 16.75
N THR A 200 -0.61 18.15 18.02
CA THR A 200 -1.70 18.62 18.89
C THR A 200 -1.97 20.12 18.81
N ARG A 201 -1.07 20.92 18.20
CA ARG A 201 -1.24 22.39 18.08
C ARG A 201 -2.44 22.82 17.21
N GLY A 202 -2.95 21.95 16.34
CA GLY A 202 -4.07 22.28 15.45
C GLY A 202 -5.46 22.35 16.11
N ARG A 203 -5.63 21.84 17.34
CA ARG A 203 -6.95 21.83 18.03
C ARG A 203 -7.19 23.07 18.91
N GLN A 204 -6.20 23.96 19.08
CA GLN A 204 -6.27 25.07 20.05
C GLN A 204 -6.32 26.48 19.43
N GLU A 205 -6.22 26.62 18.10
CA GLU A 205 -6.25 27.93 17.41
C GLU A 205 -7.57 28.22 16.66
N GLN A 206 -8.56 27.31 16.68
CA GLN A 206 -9.92 27.58 16.20
C GLN A 206 -10.80 28.12 17.33
N GLY A 207 -10.38 29.24 17.92
CA GLY A 207 -10.98 29.82 19.12
C GLY A 207 -10.65 31.29 19.38
N ALA A 208 -10.23 32.04 18.35
CA ALA A 208 -9.99 33.48 18.45
C ALA A 208 -10.61 34.20 17.23
N SER A 209 -11.70 34.93 17.48
CA SER A 209 -12.43 35.71 16.47
C SER A 209 -11.60 36.86 15.90
N ALA A 210 -11.55 36.97 14.57
CA ALA A 210 -10.88 38.07 13.89
C ALA A 210 -11.70 39.38 13.98
N GLN A 211 -11.03 40.49 14.31
CA GLN A 211 -11.54 41.85 14.16
C GLN A 211 -10.51 42.68 13.38
N PRO A 212 -10.91 43.45 12.33
CA PRO A 212 -9.97 44.19 11.49
C PRO A 212 -9.59 45.55 12.10
N PRO A 213 -8.32 45.98 12.04
CA PRO A 213 -7.91 47.32 12.45
C PRO A 213 -8.22 48.35 11.36
N ALA A 214 -8.68 49.53 11.79
CA ALA A 214 -9.06 50.64 10.91
C ALA A 214 -7.89 51.54 10.49
N GLU A 215 -8.18 52.39 9.50
CA GLU A 215 -7.26 53.22 8.71
C GLU A 215 -6.70 54.45 9.44
N GLY A 216 -5.49 54.88 9.10
CA GLY A 216 -4.83 56.07 9.69
C GLY A 216 -3.87 56.78 8.74
N THR A 217 -4.31 57.90 8.14
CA THR A 217 -3.60 58.59 7.04
C THR A 217 -2.83 59.83 7.48
N LYS A 218 -1.57 59.99 7.04
CA LYS A 218 -0.88 61.25 6.61
C LYS A 218 0.57 60.93 6.20
N LYS A 219 1.03 61.19 4.96
CA LYS A 219 1.59 62.47 4.42
C LYS A 219 2.71 63.06 5.31
N ARG A 220 3.87 63.51 4.83
CA ARG A 220 4.36 63.91 3.47
C ARG A 220 5.90 64.11 3.56
N THR A 221 6.71 63.73 2.57
CA THR A 221 7.59 64.54 1.65
C THR A 221 8.95 63.80 1.65
N GLY A 222 9.74 63.61 0.60
CA GLY A 222 9.96 64.32 -0.66
C GLY A 222 11.49 64.24 -0.93
N GLY A 223 11.92 63.99 -2.17
CA GLY A 223 13.35 63.84 -2.47
C GLY A 223 13.63 63.07 -3.76
N LYS A 224 14.20 63.76 -4.77
CA LYS A 224 14.71 63.13 -6.00
C LYS A 224 16.09 62.50 -5.74
N SER A 225 16.44 61.45 -6.47
CA SER A 225 17.58 61.45 -7.41
C SER A 225 17.75 60.12 -8.16
N ALA A 226 18.55 60.14 -9.22
CA ALA A 226 18.98 59.00 -10.03
C ALA A 226 19.86 58.00 -9.20
N THR A 227 20.32 56.82 -9.68
CA THR A 227 20.78 56.46 -11.03
C THR A 227 20.97 54.94 -11.18
N GLY A 228 20.73 54.39 -12.39
CA GLY A 228 21.56 53.34 -13.02
C GLY A 228 21.42 51.85 -12.61
N GLY A 229 21.49 50.96 -13.62
CA GLY A 229 22.17 49.65 -13.47
C GLY A 229 21.44 48.36 -13.93
N GLY A 230 21.65 47.95 -15.21
CA GLY A 230 21.57 46.55 -15.69
C GLY A 230 20.17 45.89 -15.82
N LYS A 231 19.73 45.36 -16.98
CA LYS A 231 20.19 44.15 -17.72
C LYS A 231 20.16 42.88 -16.84
N LYS A 232 19.54 41.75 -17.22
CA LYS A 232 19.01 41.27 -18.53
C LYS A 232 17.98 40.13 -18.32
N GLN A 233 17.04 39.97 -19.25
CA GLN A 233 16.29 38.71 -19.44
C GLN A 233 17.11 37.68 -20.26
N PRO A 234 16.82 36.38 -20.12
CA PRO A 234 16.96 35.39 -21.19
C PRO A 234 15.57 35.01 -21.79
N PRO A 235 15.40 34.95 -23.13
CA PRO A 235 14.14 34.60 -23.78
C PRO A 235 14.05 33.11 -24.19
N ALA A 236 12.83 32.68 -24.54
CA ALA A 236 12.49 31.31 -24.94
C ALA A 236 12.99 30.91 -26.35
N GLY A 237 13.30 29.63 -26.53
CA GLY A 237 13.59 29.01 -27.84
C GLY A 237 12.37 28.32 -28.46
N LYS A 238 12.18 28.44 -29.78
CA LYS A 238 11.03 27.88 -30.53
C LYS A 238 11.47 27.13 -31.80
N ARG A 239 10.69 26.10 -32.13
CA ARG A 239 10.79 25.13 -33.25
C ARG A 239 11.22 25.65 -34.65
N ARG A 240 11.96 24.80 -35.38
CA ARG A 240 11.94 24.42 -36.84
C ARG A 240 13.34 23.89 -37.21
N GLY A 241 13.61 23.02 -38.18
CA GLY A 241 12.83 22.22 -39.17
C GLY A 241 13.84 21.35 -39.98
N GLY A 242 13.41 20.29 -40.69
CA GLY A 242 14.33 19.32 -41.33
C GLY A 242 14.88 19.73 -42.71
N PRO A 243 15.63 18.82 -43.38
CA PRO A 243 15.35 18.51 -44.78
C PRO A 243 15.40 17.00 -45.13
N ALA A 244 15.19 16.65 -46.41
CA ALA A 244 14.95 15.28 -46.90
C ALA A 244 15.74 14.93 -48.20
N ARG A 245 15.51 13.69 -48.73
CA ARG A 245 16.11 12.97 -49.91
C ARG A 245 17.30 12.06 -49.51
N GLY A 246 17.48 10.82 -50.00
CA GLY A 246 16.74 9.91 -50.92
C GLY A 246 17.71 8.82 -51.47
N GLY A 247 17.36 7.63 -51.99
CA GLY A 247 16.07 6.94 -52.22
C GLY A 247 16.08 6.06 -53.50
N LYS A 248 16.07 4.71 -53.42
CA LYS A 248 16.09 3.78 -54.61
C LYS A 248 15.29 2.48 -54.39
N ARG A 249 14.80 1.89 -55.51
CA ARG A 249 13.95 0.67 -55.61
C ARG A 249 14.72 -0.54 -56.15
N ALA A 250 14.37 -1.76 -55.71
CA ALA A 250 14.21 -3.00 -56.51
C ALA A 250 13.66 -4.11 -55.57
N ARG A 251 12.57 -4.86 -55.84
CA ARG A 251 12.36 -5.94 -56.85
C ARG A 251 13.33 -7.13 -56.67
N ARG A 252 12.92 -8.42 -56.70
CA ARG A 252 11.59 -9.11 -56.82
C ARG A 252 11.84 -10.64 -56.77
N ARG A 253 10.86 -11.45 -56.31
CA ARG A 253 10.81 -12.95 -56.42
C ARG A 253 11.89 -13.70 -55.58
N SER A 254 11.67 -14.95 -55.17
CA SER A 254 10.63 -15.93 -55.57
C SER A 254 9.86 -16.46 -54.37
#